data_AF-A0A6N7IM98-F1
#
_entry.id   AF-A0A6N7IM98-F1
#
_cell.length_a   1.000
_cell.length_b   1.000
_cell.length_c   1.000
_cell.angle_alpha   90.00
_cell.angle_beta   90.00
_cell.angle_gamma   90.00
#
_symmetry.space_group_name_H-M   'P 1'
#
loop_
_entity.id
_entity.type
_entity.pdbx_description
1 polymer ?
#
loop_
_entity_poly.entity_id
_entity_poly.type
_entity_poly.pdbx_seq_one_letter_code
_entity_poly.pdbx_strand_id
1 'polypeptide(L)' 'MQVEVRVFGGLEKFIPGARFGQSIPVECPGGSTAGQLVDTLGIPGSMTYSPHSWRTSSLLL' A
#
# COMPACT_ATOMS: atom_id res chain seq x y z
N MET A 1 4.73 -9.79 11.66
CA MET A 1 4.00 -8.69 12.33
C MET A 1 2.65 -8.55 11.63
N GLN A 2 1.60 -8.20 12.35
CA GLN A 2 0.27 -7.99 11.76
C GLN A 2 -0.10 -6.52 11.87
N VAL A 3 -0.64 -5.95 10.78
CA VAL A 3 -1.15 -4.58 10.74
C VAL A 3 -2.60 -4.59 10.29
N GLU A 4 -3.37 -3.61 10.75
CA GLU A 4 -4.70 -3.35 10.22
C GLU A 4 -4.62 -2.26 9.15
N VAL A 5 -5.14 -2.56 7.96
CA VAL A 5 -5.22 -1.62 6.85
C VAL A 5 -6.66 -1.23 6.61
N ARG A 6 -6.89 0.06 6.38
CA ARG A 6 -8.18 0.58 5.90
C ARG A 6 -7.93 1.36 4.62
N VAL A 7 -8.72 1.06 3.60
CA VAL A 7 -8.61 1.70 2.29
C VAL A 7 -9.84 2.56 2.00
N PHE A 8 -9.61 3.69 1.35
CA PHE A 8 -10.60 4.70 1.01
C PHE A 8 -10.38 5.17 -0.44
N GLY A 9 -11.31 5.98 -0.96
CA GLY A 9 -11.13 6.63 -2.27
C GLY A 9 -11.18 5.70 -3.48
N GLY A 10 -11.85 4.54 -3.35
CA GLY A 10 -11.95 3.56 -4.43
C GLY A 10 -10.73 2.63 -4.54
N LEU A 11 -9.82 2.66 -3.57
CA LEU A 11 -8.68 1.74 -3.51
C LEU A 11 -9.12 0.30 -3.18
N GLU A 12 -10.28 0.12 -2.56
CA GLU A 12 -10.86 -1.20 -2.27
C GLU A 12 -11.07 -2.06 -3.52
N LYS A 13 -11.19 -1.46 -4.71
CA LYS A 13 -11.35 -2.20 -5.98
C LYS A 13 -10.11 -3.01 -6.38
N PHE A 14 -8.95 -2.69 -5.81
CA PHE A 14 -7.69 -3.41 -6.08
C PHE A 14 -7.48 -4.59 -5.15
N ILE A 15 -8.21 -4.65 -4.02
CA ILE A 15 -8.02 -5.68 -3.00
C ILE A 15 -9.24 -6.62 -3.01
N PRO A 16 -9.08 -7.89 -3.40
CA PRO A 16 -10.19 -8.85 -3.44
C PRO A 16 -10.87 -8.98 -2.07
N GLY A 17 -12.19 -8.78 -2.04
CA GLY A 17 -12.97 -8.89 -0.79
C GLY A 17 -12.86 -7.68 0.15
N ALA A 18 -12.08 -6.65 -0.19
CA ALA A 18 -12.08 -5.41 0.57
C ALA A 18 -13.38 -4.64 0.39
N ARG A 19 -13.81 -3.98 1.46
CA ARG A 19 -14.90 -2.99 1.43
C ARG A 19 -14.36 -1.64 1.88
N PHE A 20 -14.96 -0.58 1.35
CA PHE A 20 -14.64 0.80 1.71
C PHE A 20 -14.59 0.98 3.24
N GLY A 21 -13.46 1.47 3.76
CA GLY A 21 -13.26 1.77 5.17
C GLY A 21 -13.21 0.57 6.12
N GLN A 22 -13.34 -0.66 5.61
CA GLN A 22 -13.26 -1.87 6.43
C GLN A 22 -11.81 -2.13 6.87
N SER A 23 -11.61 -2.53 8.13
CA SER A 23 -10.32 -3.06 8.59
C SER A 23 -10.00 -4.39 7.91
N ILE A 24 -8.81 -4.48 7.34
CA ILE A 24 -8.25 -5.68 6.71
C ILE A 24 -6.97 -6.05 7.48
N PRO A 25 -6.93 -7.20 8.16
CA PRO A 25 -5.70 -7.68 8.76
C PRO A 25 -4.73 -8.13 7.67
N VAL A 26 -3.50 -7.62 7.68
CA VAL A 26 -2.45 -7.98 6.74
C VAL A 26 -1.23 -8.45 7.51
N GLU A 27 -0.74 -9.63 7.16
CA GLU A 27 0.53 -10.13 7.68
C GLU A 27 1.69 -9.53 6.88
N CYS A 28 2.68 -9.01 7.59
CA CYS A 28 3.87 -8.41 7.02
C CYS A 28 5.14 -8.91 7.73
N PRO A 29 6.22 -9.16 6.98
CA PRO A 29 7.54 -9.37 7.56
C PRO A 29 7.94 -8.18 8.44
N GLY A 30 8.65 -8.45 9.55
CA GLY A 30 9.20 -7.39 10.38
C GLY A 30 10.18 -6.52 9.57
N GLY A 31 10.08 -5.19 9.72
CA GLY A 31 10.91 -4.24 8.95
C GLY A 31 10.35 -3.87 7.57
N SER A 32 9.18 -4.39 7.19
CA SER A 32 8.51 -4.00 5.94
C SER A 32 8.15 -2.52 5.95
N THR A 33 8.32 -1.87 4.81
CA THR A 33 7.92 -0.46 4.63
C THR A 33 6.46 -0.34 4.20
N ALA A 34 5.88 0.85 4.38
CA ALA A 34 4.53 1.13 3.87
C ALA A 34 4.43 0.97 2.34
N GLY A 35 5.50 1.24 1.58
CA GLY A 35 5.53 1.00 0.13
C GLY A 35 5.37 -0.48 -0.20
N GLN A 36 6.15 -1.34 0.46
CA GLN A 36 6.04 -2.80 0.29
C GLN A 36 4.67 -3.35 0.68
N LEU A 37 4.01 -2.75 1.69
CA LEU A 37 2.64 -3.09 2.05
C LEU A 37 1.66 -2.75 0.93
N VAL A 38 1.81 -1.58 0.29
CA VAL A 38 0.97 -1.15 -0.86
C VAL A 38 1.17 -2.10 -2.05
N ASP A 39 2.40 -2.48 -2.36
CA ASP A 39 2.71 -3.49 -3.39
C ASP A 39 2.06 -4.84 -3.07
N THR A 40 2.13 -5.29 -1.82
CA THR A 40 1.52 -6.55 -1.36
C THR A 40 -0.01 -6.56 -1.53
N LEU A 41 -0.63 -5.40 -1.35
CA LEU A 41 -2.08 -5.21 -1.54
C LEU A 41 -2.49 -5.09 -3.02
N GLY A 42 -1.53 -5.11 -3.96
CA GLY A 42 -1.82 -4.98 -5.39
C GLY A 42 -2.26 -3.58 -5.81
N ILE A 43 -2.02 -2.57 -4.96
CA ILE A 43 -2.37 -1.18 -5.27
C ILE A 43 -1.24 -0.59 -6.13
N PRO A 44 -1.54 -0.02 -7.30
CA PRO A 44 -0.52 0.58 -8.14
C PRO A 44 0.09 1.81 -7.45
N GLY A 45 1.43 1.87 -7.40
CA GLY A 45 2.16 2.97 -6.78
C GLY A 45 1.84 4.35 -7.38
N SER A 46 1.44 4.41 -8.66
CA SER A 46 1.00 5.65 -9.32
C SER A 46 -0.30 6.23 -8.77
N MET A 47 -1.10 5.42 -8.07
CA MET A 47 -2.34 5.84 -7.40
C MET A 47 -2.15 6.11 -5.91
N THR A 48 -0.93 5.95 -5.40
CA THR A 48 -0.64 6.07 -3.97
C THR A 48 0.33 7.21 -3.72
N TYR A 49 -0.05 8.15 -2.87
CA TYR A 49 0.89 9.16 -2.39
C TYR A 49 1.57 8.66 -1.13
N SER A 50 2.90 8.55 -1.17
CA SER A 50 3.71 8.34 0.03
C SER A 50 4.77 9.44 0.12
N PRO A 51 4.85 10.20 1.23
CA PRO A 51 5.73 11.37 1.34
C PRO A 51 7.23 11.04 1.29
N HIS A 52 7.60 9.75 1.39
CA HIS A 52 8.98 9.28 1.24
C HIS A 52 9.31 8.72 -0.16
N SER A 53 8.37 8.71 -1.12
CA SER A 53 8.57 8.15 -2.47
C SER A 53 9.51 8.97 -3.38
N TRP A 54 9.95 10.16 -2.97
CA TRP A 54 10.75 11.04 -3.82
C TRP A 54 12.25 10.67 -3.87
N ARG A 55 12.70 9.60 -3.20
CA ARG A 55 14.12 9.18 -3.19
C ARG A 55 14.52 8.14 -4.25
N THR A 56 13.59 7.64 -5.06
CA THR A 56 13.88 6.63 -6.10
C THR A 56 13.67 7.12 -7.53
N SER A 57 13.60 8.44 -7.75
CA SER A 57 13.83 9.03 -9.07
C SER A 57 15.23 9.66 -9.09
N SER A 58 16.26 8.83 -8.90
CA SER A 58 17.63 9.22 -9.22
C SER A 58 17.89 8.83 -10.67
N LEU A 59 17.99 9.86 -11.53
CA LEU A 59 18.79 9.91 -12.75
C LEU A 59 19.15 8.58 -13.41
N LEU A 60 18.45 8.26 -14.49
CA LEU A 60 19.07 7.60 -15.63
C LEU A 60 18.78 8.45 -16.88
N LEU A 61 19.82 9.22 -17.24
CA LEU A 61 20.13 9.91 -18.50
C LEU A 61 19.10 10.89 -19.07
#